data_AF-A0A926KL24-F1
#
_entry.id   AF-A0A926KL24-F1
#
_cell.length_a   1.000
_cell.length_b   1.000
_cell.length_c   1.000
_cell.angle_alpha   90.00
_cell.angle_beta   90.00
_cell.angle_gamma   90.00
#
_symmetry.space_group_name_H-M   'P 1'
#
loop_
_entity.id
_entity.type
_entity.pdbx_description
1 polymer ?
#
loop_
_entity_poly.entity_id
_entity_poly.type
_entity_poly.pdbx_seq_one_letter_code
_entity_poly.pdbx_strand_id
1 'polypeptide(L)'
;MLIDTHCHILPGLDDGAGTMDDAIEMACDALQQGIHTIVATPHHANGKYDNEAEAVENAVNVLNGELKLRSIDVTILVGQEIRLFLGLVDEILAGVVVSLNKSRYLLVELPSQEIPAYFHEMLFELQLLNITPVIAHPERNAVFLKQPKLLKTLVENGVLCQVTSQSLLGLFGKKVQKLAFELCKEQIAHLIASDAHNMGSRSCTLSRAHAYLCAHLGEKNVNTYMQNAELLIRNEVIQPLSVGRKKREWFHFLWPQSV
;
A
#
# COMPACT_ATOMS: atom_id res chain seq x y z
N MET A 1 -14.35 9.95 4.49
CA MET A 1 -14.51 9.70 3.03
C MET A 1 -13.82 8.37 2.71
N LEU A 2 -14.26 7.58 1.72
CA LEU A 2 -13.52 6.36 1.37
C LEU A 2 -12.46 6.69 0.30
N ILE A 3 -11.21 6.36 0.61
CA ILE A 3 -10.04 6.60 -0.24
C ILE A 3 -9.42 5.24 -0.52
N ASP A 4 -9.14 4.96 -1.80
CA ASP A 4 -8.34 3.82 -2.20
C ASP A 4 -6.89 4.26 -2.44
N THR A 5 -5.94 3.58 -1.81
CA THR A 5 -4.52 4.01 -1.79
C THR A 5 -3.62 3.20 -2.73
N HIS A 6 -4.17 2.22 -3.45
CA HIS A 6 -3.45 1.39 -4.40
C HIS A 6 -4.44 0.83 -5.43
N CYS A 7 -4.30 1.30 -6.67
CA CYS A 7 -5.13 0.92 -7.80
C CYS A 7 -4.40 1.14 -9.13
N HIS A 8 -4.54 0.19 -10.06
CA HIS A 8 -3.91 0.21 -11.38
C HIS A 8 -4.90 0.72 -12.42
N ILE A 9 -5.39 1.93 -12.17
CA ILE A 9 -6.46 2.56 -12.96
C ILE A 9 -5.94 3.34 -14.17
N LEU A 10 -4.63 3.63 -14.24
CA LEU A 10 -4.08 4.45 -15.33
C LEU A 10 -3.97 3.63 -16.62
N PRO A 11 -4.58 4.10 -17.72
CA PRO A 11 -4.69 3.31 -18.93
C PRO A 11 -3.34 3.14 -19.63
N GLY A 12 -2.99 1.88 -19.93
CA GLY A 12 -1.86 1.52 -20.77
C GLY A 12 -0.47 1.63 -20.11
N LEU A 13 -0.40 1.82 -18.79
CA LEU A 13 0.88 1.90 -18.07
C LEU A 13 1.38 0.54 -17.56
N ASP A 14 0.49 -0.38 -17.20
CA ASP A 14 0.87 -1.69 -16.69
C ASP A 14 -0.16 -2.79 -17.03
N ASP A 15 -0.36 -3.77 -16.15
CA ASP A 15 -1.35 -4.84 -16.29
C ASP A 15 -2.73 -4.48 -15.71
N GLY A 16 -2.94 -3.21 -15.37
CA GLY A 16 -4.22 -2.60 -14.99
C GLY A 16 -5.13 -2.28 -16.18
N ALA A 17 -5.75 -1.11 -16.14
CA ALA A 17 -6.61 -0.61 -17.21
C ALA A 17 -5.86 -0.60 -18.56
N GLY A 18 -6.42 -1.24 -19.59
CA GLY A 18 -5.81 -1.28 -20.92
C GLY A 18 -6.08 -0.01 -21.72
N THR A 19 -7.26 0.59 -21.53
CA THR A 19 -7.77 1.73 -22.28
C THR A 19 -8.42 2.77 -21.37
N MET A 20 -8.64 3.97 -21.91
CA MET A 20 -9.35 5.03 -21.19
C MET A 20 -10.77 4.61 -20.79
N ASP A 21 -11.46 3.83 -21.62
CA ASP A 21 -12.80 3.34 -21.29
C ASP A 21 -12.75 2.34 -20.11
N ASP A 22 -11.74 1.45 -20.06
CA ASP A 22 -11.53 0.56 -18.89
C ASP A 22 -11.32 1.38 -17.60
N ALA A 23 -10.48 2.43 -17.66
CA ALA A 23 -10.20 3.30 -16.53
C ALA A 23 -11.47 4.02 -16.03
N ILE A 24 -12.33 4.45 -16.96
CA ILE A 24 -13.61 5.10 -16.66
C ILE A 24 -14.60 4.11 -16.05
N GLU A 25 -14.67 2.88 -16.53
CA GLU A 25 -15.49 1.83 -15.92
C GLU A 25 -15.04 1.54 -14.49
N MET A 26 -13.73 1.41 -14.26
CA MET A 26 -13.14 1.24 -12.92
C MET A 26 -13.45 2.43 -12.00
N ALA A 27 -13.38 3.67 -12.50
CA ALA A 27 -13.73 4.85 -11.70
C ALA A 27 -15.22 4.89 -11.34
N CYS A 28 -16.10 4.53 -12.29
CA CYS A 28 -17.54 4.43 -12.04
C CYS A 28 -17.85 3.36 -10.98
N ASP A 29 -17.21 2.20 -11.05
CA ASP A 29 -17.35 1.14 -10.04
C ASP A 29 -16.85 1.57 -8.66
N ALA A 30 -15.68 2.23 -8.61
CA ALA A 30 -15.15 2.77 -7.37
C ALA A 30 -16.13 3.79 -6.74
N LEU A 31 -16.71 4.68 -7.55
CA LEU A 31 -17.71 5.65 -7.09
C LEU A 31 -18.98 4.97 -6.56
N GLN A 32 -19.47 3.91 -7.22
CA GLN A 32 -20.61 3.12 -6.72
C GLN A 32 -20.31 2.45 -5.37
N GLN A 33 -19.05 2.18 -5.09
CA GLN A 33 -18.57 1.67 -3.80
C GLN A 33 -18.32 2.78 -2.75
N GLY A 34 -18.59 4.05 -3.10
CA GLY A 34 -18.41 5.22 -2.24
C GLY A 34 -16.98 5.76 -2.19
N ILE A 35 -16.11 5.33 -3.11
CA ILE A 35 -14.73 5.81 -3.22
C ILE A 35 -14.72 7.07 -4.08
N HIS A 36 -14.31 8.20 -3.49
CA HIS A 36 -14.22 9.49 -4.18
C HIS A 36 -12.78 9.90 -4.49
N THR A 37 -11.80 9.15 -3.99
CA THR A 37 -10.38 9.43 -4.22
C THR A 37 -9.61 8.13 -4.37
N ILE A 38 -8.79 8.06 -5.41
CA ILE A 38 -7.94 6.92 -5.72
C ILE A 38 -6.51 7.41 -5.88
N VAL A 39 -5.55 6.82 -5.17
CA VAL A 39 -4.14 6.96 -5.52
C VAL A 39 -3.83 5.92 -6.59
N ALA A 40 -3.55 6.38 -7.79
CA ALA A 40 -3.08 5.51 -8.87
C ALA A 40 -1.66 5.04 -8.56
N THR A 41 -1.41 3.74 -8.67
CA THR A 41 -0.13 3.13 -8.30
C THR A 41 0.33 2.16 -9.39
N PRO A 42 0.53 2.61 -10.64
CA PRO A 42 1.04 1.73 -11.67
C PRO A 42 2.41 1.17 -11.26
N HIS A 43 2.74 -0.01 -11.78
CA HIS A 43 4.01 -0.65 -11.50
C HIS A 43 5.21 0.17 -12.00
N HIS A 44 6.29 0.16 -11.21
CA HIS A 44 7.60 0.66 -11.60
C HIS A 44 8.71 -0.33 -11.18
N ALA A 45 9.71 -0.52 -12.05
CA ALA A 45 10.88 -1.39 -11.85
C ALA A 45 10.55 -2.85 -11.51
N ASN A 46 9.38 -3.36 -11.93
CA ASN A 46 8.95 -4.73 -11.60
C ASN A 46 9.51 -5.82 -12.55
N GLY A 47 10.42 -5.42 -13.46
CA GLY A 47 11.02 -6.24 -14.51
C GLY A 47 10.24 -6.28 -15.82
N LYS A 48 9.01 -5.74 -15.85
CA LYS A 48 8.17 -5.64 -17.04
C LYS A 48 7.76 -4.21 -17.37
N TYR A 49 7.57 -3.38 -16.35
CA TYR A 49 7.09 -2.01 -16.50
C TYR A 49 8.02 -1.03 -15.78
N ASP A 50 8.41 0.01 -16.52
CA ASP A 50 9.25 1.12 -16.05
C ASP A 50 8.52 2.43 -16.35
N ASN A 51 7.57 2.77 -15.49
CA ASN A 51 6.79 4.00 -15.61
C ASN A 51 7.45 5.09 -14.76
N GLU A 52 8.15 6.05 -15.34
CA GLU A 52 8.75 7.17 -14.59
C GLU A 52 7.68 8.13 -14.03
N ALA A 53 8.01 8.84 -12.95
CA ALA A 53 7.10 9.74 -12.25
C ALA A 53 6.40 10.75 -13.18
N GLU A 54 7.13 11.36 -14.12
CA GLU A 54 6.57 12.32 -15.07
C GLU A 54 5.46 11.70 -15.95
N ALA A 55 5.68 10.47 -16.44
CA ALA A 55 4.70 9.76 -17.26
C ALA A 55 3.43 9.44 -16.45
N VAL A 56 3.59 9.04 -15.18
CA VAL A 56 2.47 8.79 -14.27
C VAL A 56 1.70 10.07 -13.97
N GLU A 57 2.38 11.18 -13.67
CA GLU A 57 1.75 12.48 -13.43
C GLU A 57 0.94 12.96 -14.64
N ASN A 58 1.50 12.82 -15.84
CA ASN A 58 0.81 13.15 -17.08
C ASN A 58 -0.45 12.28 -17.28
N ALA A 59 -0.36 10.97 -17.06
CA ALA A 59 -1.52 10.07 -17.17
C ALA A 59 -2.62 10.40 -16.14
N VAL A 60 -2.25 10.75 -14.91
CA VAL A 60 -3.19 11.21 -13.87
C VAL A 60 -3.91 12.48 -14.30
N ASN A 61 -3.20 13.45 -14.89
CA ASN A 61 -3.80 14.69 -15.38
C ASN A 61 -4.81 14.43 -16.51
N VAL A 62 -4.45 13.55 -17.46
CA VAL A 62 -5.35 13.17 -18.55
C VAL A 62 -6.60 12.48 -18.02
N LEU A 63 -6.46 11.47 -17.15
CA LEU A 63 -7.60 10.73 -16.59
C LEU A 63 -8.53 11.65 -15.77
N ASN A 64 -7.99 12.52 -14.92
CA ASN A 64 -8.80 13.50 -14.20
C ASN A 64 -9.56 14.46 -15.13
N GLY A 65 -8.96 14.84 -16.27
CA GLY A 65 -9.63 15.62 -17.31
C GLY A 65 -10.85 14.90 -17.88
N GLU A 66 -10.70 13.62 -18.23
CA GLU A 66 -11.79 12.78 -18.74
C GLU A 66 -12.90 12.55 -17.71
N LEU A 67 -12.55 12.27 -16.46
CA LEU A 67 -13.52 12.11 -15.37
C LEU A 67 -14.34 13.39 -15.17
N LYS A 68 -13.68 14.55 -15.20
CA LYS A 68 -14.35 15.85 -15.09
C LYS A 68 -15.29 16.12 -16.27
N LEU A 69 -14.86 15.84 -17.51
CA LEU A 69 -15.70 15.98 -18.70
C LEU A 69 -16.96 15.11 -18.62
N ARG A 70 -16.85 13.92 -18.02
CA ARG A 70 -17.96 12.97 -17.85
C ARG A 70 -18.74 13.14 -16.54
N SER A 71 -18.41 14.14 -15.73
CA SER A 71 -19.05 14.41 -14.43
C SER A 71 -18.99 13.21 -13.47
N ILE A 72 -17.88 12.48 -13.49
CA ILE A 72 -17.60 11.38 -12.55
C ILE A 72 -16.85 11.97 -11.36
N ASP A 73 -17.47 11.94 -10.18
CA ASP A 73 -16.93 12.55 -8.94
C ASP A 73 -15.89 11.65 -8.25
N VAL A 74 -14.81 11.37 -8.98
CA VAL A 74 -13.63 10.65 -8.48
C VAL A 74 -12.40 11.47 -8.80
N THR A 75 -11.56 11.70 -7.79
CA THR A 75 -10.26 12.35 -7.95
C THR A 75 -9.15 11.31 -7.97
N ILE A 76 -8.29 11.35 -9.00
CA ILE A 76 -7.10 10.51 -9.10
C ILE A 76 -5.89 11.29 -8.59
N LEU A 77 -5.15 10.69 -7.66
CA LEU A 77 -3.90 11.18 -7.11
C LEU A 77 -2.74 10.35 -7.67
N VAL A 78 -1.57 10.98 -7.78
CA VAL A 78 -0.35 10.32 -8.28
C VAL A 78 0.25 9.40 -7.22
N GLY A 79 0.84 8.30 -7.65
CA GLY A 79 1.64 7.37 -6.84
C GLY A 79 2.21 6.29 -7.75
N GLN A 80 2.96 5.35 -7.18
CA GLN A 80 3.50 4.19 -7.89
C GLN A 80 3.51 2.99 -6.95
N GLU A 81 3.37 1.78 -7.50
CA GLU A 81 3.80 0.57 -6.83
C GLU A 81 5.22 0.23 -7.31
N ILE A 82 6.20 0.45 -6.45
CA ILE A 82 7.61 0.32 -6.83
C ILE A 82 8.14 -1.02 -6.34
N ARG A 83 8.56 -1.89 -7.26
CA ARG A 83 9.28 -3.11 -6.87
C ARG A 83 10.59 -2.70 -6.17
N LEU A 84 10.95 -3.37 -5.09
CA LEU A 84 12.23 -3.11 -4.42
C LEU A 84 13.41 -3.51 -5.34
N PHE A 85 14.36 -2.60 -5.59
CA PHE A 85 15.59 -2.86 -6.33
C PHE A 85 16.76 -2.02 -5.80
N LEU A 86 17.99 -2.45 -6.10
CA LEU A 86 19.22 -1.71 -5.77
C LEU A 86 19.28 -0.42 -6.61
N GLY A 87 19.32 0.75 -5.96
CA GLY A 87 19.30 2.05 -6.64
C GLY A 87 18.01 2.84 -6.46
N LEU A 88 16.99 2.27 -5.80
CA LEU A 88 15.73 2.98 -5.50
C LEU A 88 15.95 4.32 -4.82
N VAL A 89 16.90 4.41 -3.88
CA VAL A 89 17.22 5.67 -3.18
C VAL A 89 17.76 6.73 -4.14
N ASP A 90 18.61 6.33 -5.10
CA ASP A 90 19.14 7.25 -6.11
C ASP A 90 18.03 7.77 -7.03
N GLU A 91 17.10 6.91 -7.44
CA GLU A 91 15.94 7.30 -8.25
C GLU A 91 14.96 8.22 -7.51
N ILE A 92 14.78 8.00 -6.20
CA ILE A 92 14.01 8.93 -5.36
C ILE A 92 14.66 10.31 -5.36
N LEU A 93 15.98 10.38 -5.14
CA LEU A 93 16.73 11.64 -5.11
C LEU A 93 16.76 12.35 -6.47
N ALA A 94 16.72 11.58 -7.56
CA ALA A 94 16.64 12.09 -8.93
C ALA A 94 15.22 12.50 -9.37
N GLY A 95 14.19 12.17 -8.58
CA GLY A 95 12.79 12.44 -8.92
C GLY A 95 12.21 11.53 -10.01
N VAL A 96 12.85 10.38 -10.26
CA VAL A 96 12.42 9.37 -11.25
C VAL A 96 11.21 8.58 -10.74
N VAL A 97 11.10 8.43 -9.41
CA VAL A 97 9.96 7.80 -8.75
C VAL A 97 9.19 8.80 -7.89
N VAL A 98 7.91 8.53 -7.68
CA VAL A 98 6.98 9.36 -6.92
C VAL A 98 6.28 8.54 -5.84
N SER A 99 6.28 9.10 -4.63
CA SER A 99 5.56 8.53 -3.49
C SER A 99 4.06 8.74 -3.60
N LEU A 100 3.29 8.05 -2.76
CA LEU A 100 1.83 8.15 -2.75
C LEU A 100 1.39 9.58 -2.46
N ASN A 101 0.73 10.21 -3.43
CA ASN A 101 0.35 11.62 -3.46
C ASN A 101 1.48 12.59 -3.09
N LYS A 102 2.72 12.31 -3.52
CA LYS A 102 3.92 13.10 -3.18
C LYS A 102 4.12 13.27 -1.66
N SER A 103 3.59 12.34 -0.86
CA SER A 103 3.73 12.32 0.60
C SER A 103 5.04 11.64 1.02
N ARG A 104 5.27 11.48 2.32
CA ARG A 104 6.36 10.64 2.83
C ARG A 104 6.17 9.15 2.59
N TYR A 105 4.99 8.70 2.14
CA TYR A 105 4.65 7.28 2.07
C TYR A 105 4.99 6.69 0.71
N LEU A 106 5.97 5.78 0.68
CA LEU A 106 6.41 5.09 -0.53
C LEU A 106 5.83 3.67 -0.55
N LEU A 107 5.01 3.34 -1.55
CA LEU A 107 4.48 1.99 -1.70
C LEU A 107 5.52 1.10 -2.37
N VAL A 108 5.94 0.07 -1.65
CA VAL A 108 7.03 -0.82 -2.05
C VAL A 108 6.52 -2.24 -2.15
N GLU A 109 6.72 -2.85 -3.32
CA GLU A 109 6.44 -4.26 -3.58
C GLU A 109 7.72 -5.09 -3.35
N LEU A 110 7.63 -6.17 -2.58
CA LEU A 110 8.74 -7.11 -2.42
C LEU A 110 8.65 -8.25 -3.45
N PRO A 111 9.78 -8.84 -3.88
CA PRO A 111 9.76 -10.08 -4.65
C PRO A 111 8.90 -11.15 -3.97
N SER A 112 8.01 -11.81 -4.71
CA SER A 112 6.97 -12.67 -4.12
C SER A 112 7.49 -13.85 -3.28
N GLN A 113 8.72 -14.32 -3.53
CA GLN A 113 9.29 -15.51 -2.91
C GLN A 113 10.34 -15.22 -1.83
N GLU A 114 10.77 -13.97 -1.68
CA GLU A 114 11.88 -13.62 -0.80
C GLU A 114 11.74 -12.21 -0.20
N ILE A 115 12.59 -11.94 0.78
CA ILE A 115 12.85 -10.59 1.27
C ILE A 115 14.31 -10.33 0.95
N PRO A 116 14.63 -9.35 0.07
CA PRO A 116 16.02 -9.09 -0.30
C PRO A 116 16.88 -8.75 0.91
N ALA A 117 18.11 -9.25 0.95
CA ALA A 117 19.00 -9.05 2.10
C ALA A 117 19.32 -7.57 2.37
N TYR A 118 19.37 -6.75 1.31
CA TYR A 118 19.59 -5.31 1.37
C TYR A 118 18.36 -4.52 1.85
N PHE A 119 17.19 -5.16 2.02
CA PHE A 119 15.97 -4.46 2.40
C PHE A 119 16.13 -3.70 3.72
N HIS A 120 16.78 -4.29 4.72
CA HIS A 120 16.99 -3.63 6.02
C HIS A 120 17.85 -2.37 5.95
N GLU A 121 18.88 -2.37 5.12
CA GLU A 121 19.74 -1.20 4.88
C GLU A 121 18.96 -0.11 4.13
N MET A 122 18.24 -0.50 3.08
CA MET A 122 17.40 0.42 2.32
C MET A 122 16.31 1.07 3.18
N LEU A 123 15.69 0.32 4.11
CA LEU A 123 14.72 0.87 5.06
C LEU A 123 15.34 2.00 5.90
N PHE A 124 16.58 1.83 6.36
CA PHE A 124 17.29 2.84 7.13
C PHE A 124 17.57 4.09 6.29
N GLU A 125 18.03 3.92 5.05
CA GLU A 125 18.26 5.03 4.12
C GLU A 125 16.98 5.82 3.83
N LEU A 126 15.87 5.14 3.54
CA LEU A 126 14.57 5.77 3.34
C LEU A 126 14.15 6.60 4.58
N GLN A 127 14.38 6.06 5.78
CA GLN A 127 14.07 6.77 7.02
C GLN A 127 14.93 8.01 7.25
N LEU A 128 16.21 7.99 6.87
CA LEU A 128 17.07 9.18 6.89
C LEU A 128 16.56 10.27 5.94
N LEU A 129 15.92 9.88 4.83
CA LEU A 129 15.23 10.78 3.90
C LEU A 129 13.82 11.15 4.36
N ASN A 130 13.42 10.75 5.58
CA ASN A 130 12.09 10.99 6.15
C ASN A 130 10.97 10.37 5.28
N ILE A 131 11.28 9.30 4.56
CA ILE A 131 10.35 8.47 3.78
C ILE A 131 9.94 7.27 4.64
N THR A 132 8.64 6.99 4.66
CA THR A 132 8.04 5.85 5.33
C THR A 132 7.61 4.81 4.29
N PRO A 133 8.29 3.65 4.22
CA PRO A 133 7.91 2.59 3.31
C PRO A 133 6.60 1.93 3.75
N VAL A 134 5.73 1.66 2.79
CA VAL A 134 4.48 0.91 2.92
C VAL A 134 4.65 -0.37 2.10
N ILE A 135 4.75 -1.53 2.76
CA ILE A 135 4.83 -2.81 2.04
C ILE A 135 3.47 -3.11 1.41
N ALA A 136 3.45 -3.25 0.09
CA ALA A 136 2.30 -3.69 -0.67
C ALA A 136 2.02 -5.18 -0.40
N HIS A 137 0.77 -5.49 -0.10
CA HIS A 137 0.19 -6.84 0.02
C HIS A 137 1.11 -7.90 0.65
N PRO A 138 1.67 -7.63 1.85
CA PRO A 138 2.61 -8.55 2.49
C PRO A 138 2.01 -9.93 2.75
N GLU A 139 0.69 -10.06 2.82
CA GLU A 139 -0.01 -11.33 2.96
C GLU A 139 0.17 -12.28 1.75
N ARG A 140 0.62 -11.76 0.60
CA ARG A 140 0.88 -12.53 -0.63
C ARG A 140 2.33 -13.00 -0.72
N ASN A 141 3.25 -12.46 0.08
CA ASN A 141 4.66 -12.85 0.07
C ASN A 141 4.89 -14.21 0.76
N ALA A 142 5.63 -15.11 0.12
CA ALA A 142 5.85 -16.47 0.60
C ALA A 142 6.65 -16.55 1.91
N VAL A 143 7.54 -15.58 2.17
CA VAL A 143 8.31 -15.51 3.42
C VAL A 143 7.38 -15.12 4.56
N PHE A 144 6.54 -14.10 4.38
CA PHE A 144 5.59 -13.66 5.41
C PHE A 144 4.49 -14.69 5.67
N LEU A 145 4.04 -15.43 4.64
CA LEU A 145 3.15 -16.58 4.81
C LEU A 145 3.74 -17.69 5.69
N LYS A 146 5.05 -17.90 5.63
CA LYS A 146 5.77 -18.89 6.47
C LYS A 146 6.13 -18.33 7.84
N GLN A 147 6.50 -17.06 7.91
CA GLN A 147 7.01 -16.39 9.11
C GLN A 147 6.36 -15.00 9.34
N PRO A 148 5.07 -14.94 9.71
CA PRO A 148 4.35 -13.67 9.88
C PRO A 148 4.99 -12.72 10.91
N LYS A 149 5.71 -13.25 11.90
CA LYS A 149 6.40 -12.48 12.93
C LYS A 149 7.44 -11.50 12.38
N LEU A 150 7.98 -11.75 11.19
CA LEU A 150 8.93 -10.82 10.54
C LEU A 150 8.27 -9.47 10.24
N LEU A 151 6.98 -9.46 9.85
CA LEU A 151 6.24 -8.21 9.62
C LEU A 151 6.14 -7.38 10.88
N LYS A 152 5.91 -8.01 12.03
CA LYS A 152 5.87 -7.30 13.31
C LYS A 152 7.20 -6.59 13.59
N THR A 153 8.34 -7.23 13.34
CA THR A 153 9.65 -6.58 13.50
C THR A 153 9.83 -5.40 12.54
N LEU A 154 9.37 -5.52 11.29
CA LEU A 154 9.41 -4.41 10.32
C LEU A 154 8.51 -3.24 10.78
N VAL A 155 7.31 -3.53 11.26
CA VAL A 155 6.39 -2.52 11.80
C VAL A 155 6.95 -1.83 13.04
N GLU A 156 7.57 -2.58 13.97
CA GLU A 156 8.24 -2.02 15.14
C GLU A 156 9.40 -1.09 14.75
N ASN A 157 9.99 -1.29 13.56
CA ASN A 157 11.03 -0.46 12.98
C ASN A 157 10.48 0.66 12.08
N GLY A 158 9.18 0.95 12.10
CA GLY A 158 8.60 2.12 11.41
C GLY A 158 8.19 1.88 9.95
N VAL A 159 8.05 0.62 9.53
CA VAL A 159 7.49 0.25 8.22
C VAL A 159 5.97 0.09 8.35
N LEU A 160 5.21 0.52 7.33
CA LEU A 160 3.77 0.28 7.28
C LEU A 160 3.43 -0.90 6.38
N CYS A 161 2.23 -1.44 6.52
CA CYS A 161 1.75 -2.58 5.74
C CYS A 161 0.38 -2.25 5.16
N GLN A 162 0.18 -2.55 3.88
CA GLN A 162 -1.09 -2.40 3.18
C GLN A 162 -1.60 -3.75 2.72
N VAL A 163 -2.75 -4.19 3.24
CA VAL A 163 -3.38 -5.45 2.86
C VAL A 163 -4.33 -5.23 1.67
N THR A 164 -4.33 -6.17 0.72
CA THR A 164 -5.25 -6.13 -0.42
C THR A 164 -6.66 -6.58 -0.01
N SER A 165 -7.68 -5.81 -0.40
CA SER A 165 -9.09 -6.07 -0.10
C SER A 165 -9.54 -7.48 -0.52
N GLN A 166 -9.11 -7.93 -1.70
CA GLN A 166 -9.42 -9.25 -2.25
C GLN A 166 -8.81 -10.40 -1.44
N SER A 167 -7.67 -10.16 -0.76
CA SER A 167 -7.05 -11.13 0.16
C SER A 167 -7.98 -11.45 1.32
N LEU A 168 -8.59 -10.43 1.93
CA LEU A 168 -9.55 -10.59 3.04
C LEU A 168 -10.81 -11.35 2.62
N LEU A 169 -11.21 -11.22 1.35
CA LEU A 169 -12.36 -11.90 0.78
C LEU A 169 -12.04 -13.30 0.23
N GLY A 170 -10.78 -13.75 0.32
CA GLY A 170 -10.37 -15.11 0.01
C GLY A 170 -10.04 -15.41 -1.45
N LEU A 171 -9.94 -14.39 -2.31
CA LEU A 171 -9.70 -14.58 -3.75
C LEU A 171 -8.31 -15.17 -4.04
N PHE A 172 -7.32 -14.94 -3.16
CA PHE A 172 -5.98 -15.50 -3.27
C PHE A 172 -5.78 -16.79 -2.43
N GLY A 173 -6.89 -17.41 -2.00
CA GLY A 173 -6.89 -18.67 -1.27
C GLY A 173 -6.81 -18.53 0.25
N LYS A 174 -7.13 -19.64 0.95
CA LYS A 174 -7.36 -19.64 2.40
C LYS A 174 -6.17 -19.24 3.25
N LYS A 175 -4.94 -19.55 2.80
CA LYS A 175 -3.71 -19.19 3.54
C LYS A 175 -3.49 -17.68 3.54
N VAL A 176 -3.65 -17.05 2.37
CA VAL A 176 -3.55 -15.60 2.20
C VAL A 176 -4.66 -14.90 2.98
N GLN A 177 -5.90 -15.39 2.87
CA GLN A 177 -7.03 -14.84 3.64
C GLN A 177 -6.79 -14.87 5.15
N LYS A 178 -6.32 -16.02 5.66
CA LYS A 178 -6.02 -16.18 7.07
C LYS A 178 -4.95 -15.17 7.52
N LEU A 179 -3.85 -15.04 6.77
CA LEU A 179 -2.81 -14.08 7.11
C LEU A 179 -3.33 -12.64 7.03
N ALA A 180 -4.03 -12.26 5.96
CA ALA A 180 -4.64 -10.94 5.80
C ALA A 180 -5.50 -10.56 7.01
N PHE A 181 -6.36 -11.48 7.46
CA PHE A 181 -7.21 -11.28 8.63
C PHE A 181 -6.39 -11.19 9.93
N GLU A 182 -5.37 -12.03 10.11
CA GLU A 182 -4.47 -11.99 11.26
C GLU A 182 -3.72 -10.66 11.34
N LEU A 183 -3.21 -10.13 10.23
CA LEU A 183 -2.54 -8.83 10.18
C LEU A 183 -3.48 -7.69 10.61
N CYS A 184 -4.75 -7.74 10.20
CA CYS A 184 -5.75 -6.76 10.63
C CYS A 184 -6.10 -6.90 12.12
N LYS A 185 -6.28 -8.14 12.59
CA LYS A 185 -6.63 -8.47 13.98
C LYS A 185 -5.51 -8.08 14.95
N GLU A 186 -4.26 -8.31 14.58
CA GLU A 186 -3.08 -7.98 15.38
C GLU A 186 -2.62 -6.52 15.21
N GLN A 187 -3.35 -5.73 14.40
CA GLN A 187 -3.04 -4.33 14.13
C GLN A 187 -1.65 -4.12 13.48
N ILE A 188 -1.21 -5.10 12.68
CA ILE A 188 0.01 -5.04 11.88
C ILE A 188 -0.29 -4.35 10.53
N ALA A 189 -1.49 -4.55 9.99
CA ALA A 189 -1.96 -3.81 8.82
C ALA A 189 -2.25 -2.35 9.22
N HIS A 190 -1.86 -1.41 8.36
CA HIS A 190 -2.08 0.03 8.55
C HIS A 190 -3.05 0.60 7.52
N LEU A 191 -3.12 -0.01 6.35
CA LEU A 191 -3.97 0.37 5.23
C LEU A 191 -4.64 -0.88 4.64
N ILE A 192 -5.83 -0.70 4.10
CA ILE A 192 -6.50 -1.67 3.22
C ILE A 192 -6.75 -0.95 1.90
N ALA A 193 -6.38 -1.56 0.79
CA ALA A 193 -6.55 -0.98 -0.54
C ALA A 193 -7.09 -2.00 -1.55
N SER A 194 -7.57 -1.53 -2.70
CA SER A 194 -8.20 -2.42 -3.67
C SER A 194 -7.21 -3.34 -4.38
N ASP A 195 -6.05 -2.80 -4.82
CA ASP A 195 -5.15 -3.46 -5.79
C ASP A 195 -5.95 -3.88 -7.05
N ALA A 196 -6.91 -3.03 -7.43
CA ALA A 196 -7.78 -3.28 -8.58
C ALA A 196 -7.02 -3.02 -9.89
N HIS A 197 -7.28 -3.88 -10.88
CA HIS A 197 -6.66 -3.85 -12.21
C HIS A 197 -7.70 -3.89 -13.34
N ASN A 198 -8.90 -4.42 -13.10
CA ASN A 198 -9.94 -4.57 -14.11
C ASN A 198 -11.31 -4.78 -13.47
N MET A 199 -12.38 -4.75 -14.27
CA MET A 199 -13.76 -4.98 -13.82
C MET A 199 -14.11 -6.44 -13.49
N GLY A 200 -13.19 -7.39 -13.73
CA GLY A 200 -13.43 -8.82 -13.58
C GLY A 200 -12.70 -9.43 -12.39
N SER A 201 -11.66 -10.21 -12.70
CA SER A 201 -10.91 -11.03 -11.72
C SER A 201 -10.21 -10.20 -10.64
N ARG A 202 -9.78 -8.98 -10.96
CA ARG A 202 -9.06 -8.05 -10.06
C ARG A 202 -9.85 -6.74 -9.92
N SER A 203 -11.14 -6.85 -9.59
CA SER A 203 -12.03 -5.70 -9.36
C SER A 203 -11.86 -5.06 -7.99
N CYS A 204 -12.32 -3.81 -7.88
CA CYS A 204 -12.33 -3.09 -6.62
C CYS A 204 -13.27 -3.80 -5.64
N THR A 205 -12.76 -4.13 -4.45
CA THR A 205 -13.57 -4.78 -3.39
C THR A 205 -13.40 -4.12 -2.03
N LEU A 206 -12.91 -2.87 -1.99
CA LEU A 206 -12.56 -2.17 -0.75
C LEU A 206 -13.74 -2.02 0.20
N SER A 207 -14.90 -1.59 -0.31
CA SER A 207 -16.13 -1.43 0.48
C SER A 207 -16.58 -2.76 1.12
N ARG A 208 -16.50 -3.86 0.37
CA ARG A 208 -16.83 -5.22 0.83
C ARG A 208 -15.83 -5.72 1.87
N ALA A 209 -14.54 -5.47 1.68
CA ALA A 209 -13.51 -5.82 2.66
C ALA A 209 -13.70 -5.04 3.97
N HIS A 210 -14.05 -3.75 3.90
CA HIS A 210 -14.41 -2.95 5.08
C HIS A 210 -15.66 -3.51 5.78
N ALA A 211 -16.71 -3.87 5.05
CA ALA A 211 -17.89 -4.51 5.64
C ALA A 211 -17.54 -5.85 6.33
N TYR A 212 -16.69 -6.66 5.69
CA TYR A 212 -16.19 -7.90 6.28
C TYR A 212 -15.41 -7.64 7.57
N LEU A 213 -14.47 -6.70 7.59
CA LEU A 213 -13.70 -6.35 8.79
C LEU A 213 -14.60 -5.78 9.89
N CYS A 214 -15.57 -4.93 9.54
CA CYS A 214 -16.53 -4.37 10.50
C CYS A 214 -17.29 -5.47 11.23
N ALA A 215 -17.78 -6.47 10.49
CA ALA A 215 -18.52 -7.60 11.05
C ALA A 215 -17.69 -8.49 11.99
N HIS A 216 -16.36 -8.55 11.82
CA HIS A 216 -15.50 -9.48 12.57
C HIS A 216 -14.62 -8.80 13.64
N LEU A 217 -14.19 -7.56 13.42
CA LEU A 217 -13.27 -6.80 14.27
C LEU A 217 -13.89 -5.49 14.81
N GLY A 218 -15.08 -5.13 14.35
CA GLY A 218 -15.81 -3.95 14.78
C GLY A 218 -15.48 -2.68 14.00
N GLU A 219 -16.41 -1.73 14.03
CA GLU A 219 -16.36 -0.47 13.28
C GLU A 219 -15.11 0.36 13.56
N LYS A 220 -14.65 0.38 14.82
CA LYS A 220 -13.42 1.10 15.22
C LYS A 220 -12.19 0.67 14.42
N ASN A 221 -12.09 -0.62 14.09
CA ASN A 221 -10.97 -1.15 13.31
C ASN A 221 -11.00 -0.60 11.87
N VAL A 222 -12.18 -0.58 11.24
CA VAL A 222 -12.38 -0.04 9.89
C VAL A 222 -12.14 1.47 9.83
N ASN A 223 -12.67 2.21 10.80
CA ASN A 223 -12.50 3.67 10.88
C ASN A 223 -11.01 4.05 11.00
N THR A 224 -10.19 3.19 11.61
CA THR A 224 -8.74 3.40 11.69
C THR A 224 -8.08 3.33 10.31
N TYR A 225 -8.43 2.35 9.46
CA TYR A 225 -7.86 2.26 8.11
C TYR A 225 -8.31 3.42 7.23
N MET A 226 -9.58 3.82 7.33
CA MET A 226 -10.11 4.99 6.62
C MET A 226 -9.38 6.27 7.06
N GLN A 227 -9.16 6.46 8.36
CA GLN A 227 -8.40 7.58 8.89
C GLN A 227 -6.95 7.55 8.41
N ASN A 228 -6.30 6.38 8.40
CA ASN A 228 -4.92 6.26 7.92
C ASN A 228 -4.78 6.61 6.45
N ALA A 229 -5.75 6.24 5.61
CA ALA A 229 -5.77 6.66 4.20
C ALA A 229 -5.91 8.19 4.05
N GLU A 230 -6.72 8.84 4.90
CA GLU A 230 -6.82 10.31 4.94
C GLU A 230 -5.50 10.96 5.41
N LEU A 231 -4.85 10.42 6.45
CA LEU A 231 -3.55 10.90 6.93
C LEU A 231 -2.46 10.76 5.86
N LEU A 232 -2.46 9.63 5.14
CA LEU A 232 -1.53 9.36 4.05
C LEU A 232 -1.56 10.45 2.98
N ILE A 233 -2.76 10.73 2.44
CA ILE A 233 -2.89 11.69 1.34
C ILE A 233 -2.61 13.13 1.80
N ARG A 234 -2.75 13.43 3.10
CA ARG A 234 -2.41 14.73 3.71
C ARG A 234 -0.94 14.83 4.14
N ASN A 235 -0.15 13.77 3.93
CA ASN A 235 1.23 13.68 4.39
C ASN A 235 1.37 13.86 5.92
N GLU A 236 0.36 13.43 6.68
CA GLU A 236 0.35 13.42 8.13
C GLU A 236 0.82 12.08 8.68
N VAL A 237 1.32 12.05 9.91
CA VAL A 237 1.91 10.84 10.52
C VAL A 237 0.84 9.79 10.84
N ILE A 238 0.96 8.61 10.24
CA ILE A 238 0.24 7.40 10.65
C ILE A 238 0.98 6.82 11.84
N GLN A 239 0.34 6.85 13.01
CA GLN A 239 0.86 6.17 14.19
C GLN A 239 0.75 4.65 13.95
N PRO A 240 1.85 3.89 14.09
CA PRO A 240 1.75 2.44 14.14
C PRO A 240 0.76 2.07 15.23
N LEU A 241 -0.24 1.27 14.89
CA LEU A 241 -1.20 0.82 15.88
C LEU A 241 -0.41 0.09 16.96
N SER A 242 -0.54 0.52 18.21
CA SER A 242 0.28 0.07 19.33
C SER A 242 0.32 -1.46 19.38
N VAL A 243 1.35 -2.06 18.79
CA VAL A 243 1.59 -3.49 18.87
C VAL A 243 1.96 -3.74 20.32
N GLY A 244 0.99 -4.18 21.12
CA GLY A 244 1.02 -4.19 22.59
C GLY A 244 2.42 -4.03 23.18
N ARG A 245 2.82 -2.78 23.44
CA ARG A 245 4.07 -2.50 24.14
C ARG A 245 3.89 -3.06 25.55
N LYS A 246 4.36 -4.29 25.80
CA LYS A 246 4.94 -4.54 27.11
C LYS A 246 6.03 -3.48 27.25
N LYS A 247 5.88 -2.58 28.22
CA LYS A 247 6.91 -1.61 28.59
C LYS A 247 8.24 -2.38 28.57
N ARG A 248 9.11 -2.07 27.62
CA ARG A 248 10.50 -2.47 27.72
C ARG A 248 11.04 -1.67 28.90
N GLU A 249 11.05 -2.28 30.07
CA GLU A 249 11.91 -1.81 31.14
C GLU A 249 13.32 -1.85 30.58
N TRP A 250 13.94 -0.68 30.54
CA TRP A 250 15.31 -0.50 30.12
C TRP A 250 16.20 -1.16 31.19
N PHE A 251 16.41 -2.47 31.09
CA PHE A 251 17.48 -3.11 31.82
C PHE A 251 18.78 -2.68 31.17
N HIS A 252 19.50 -1.78 31.86
CA HIS A 252 20.90 -1.50 31.62
C HIS A 252 21.68 -2.82 31.61
N PHE A 253 22.12 -3.27 30.43
CA PHE A 253 23.15 -4.28 30.37
C PHE A 253 24.50 -3.58 30.48
N LEU A 254 24.95 -3.41 31.71
CA LEU A 254 26.34 -3.15 32.04
C LEU A 254 27.17 -4.32 31.51
N TRP A 255 28.10 -4.04 30.60
CA TRP A 255 29.11 -5.01 30.20
C TRP A 255 30.00 -5.31 31.41
N PRO A 256 30.21 -6.58 31.80
CA PRO A 256 31.10 -6.91 32.90
C PRO A 256 32.55 -6.59 32.52
N GLN A 257 33.24 -5.86 33.39
CA GLN A 257 34.70 -5.78 33.38
C GLN A 257 35.31 -7.14 33.71
N SER A 258 36.34 -7.52 32.96
CA SER A 258 37.49 -8.35 33.37
C SER A 258 38.45 -8.40 32.18
N VAL A 259 39.75 -8.14 32.30
CA VAL A 259 40.70 -8.37 33.39
C VAL A 259 41.64 -7.17 33.54
#